data_AF-A0A940KX25-F1
#
_entry.id   AF-A0A940KX25-F1
#
_cell.length_a   1.000
_cell.length_b   1.000
_cell.length_c   1.000
_cell.angle_alpha   90.00
_cell.angle_beta   90.00
_cell.angle_gamma   90.00
#
_symmetry.space_group_name_H-M   'P 1'
#
loop_
_entity.id
_entity.type
_entity.pdbx_description
1 polymer ?
#
loop_
_entity_poly.entity_id
_entity_poly.type
_entity_poly.pdbx_seq_one_letter_code
_entity_poly.pdbx_strand_id
1 'polypeptide(L)'
;MIGKPLISAALLAAFAAFGPTTQAHVVWKGNFETGDLSQWNVHQGNRFELVPASGLPRGDVRAVETSVERNDWNNGGERNELVHFVHEPEGSEYYYRWQTRFPTDYQSDPTWQVFTQWHTKVDGGVPPVQFFLNGETMNFAIEDPQRVLWTTPLVRGVWHDFILNVKFSDNRNTGFVKLWHDGAVVVEKTFGRTRALDYLKQGLYRNASMSTTGVVYHAGMIQGTTMEDVAAPDCNAAMWSGDFSTGDLTQWTRTQVAAPDRIALEAAPTPAPRGLPAARVTVQPGDLVSNGNRAQLVHLQNAYEGSEHLYRWHAYFPGDYPSVGESQALLTLNRRDDVALPPVVLRTLGEELQLSFNDAVVWRQALQRARWQTFTLYVKYSDDPSTGRVALYHDDRLVVPPQAGATYAEDYLKLGLNRSGNLPMPSTIYVAGMTEACSLFGVGGDRIFADGFQ
;
A
#
# COMPACT_ATOMS: atom_id res chain seq x y z
N MET A 1 17.41 -77.82 10.11
CA MET A 1 15.97 -77.56 10.31
C MET A 1 15.81 -76.12 10.78
N ILE A 2 14.98 -75.34 10.06
CA ILE A 2 14.46 -73.99 10.39
C ILE A 2 15.56 -72.91 10.42
N GLY A 3 15.71 -71.95 9.50
CA GLY A 3 14.79 -71.34 8.53
C GLY A 3 14.46 -69.91 8.96
N LYS A 4 15.15 -68.90 8.40
CA LYS A 4 14.61 -67.59 7.97
C LYS A 4 15.72 -66.63 7.45
N PRO A 5 15.49 -65.92 6.32
CA PRO A 5 16.42 -64.94 5.76
C PRO A 5 16.11 -63.53 6.28
N LEU A 6 17.13 -62.65 6.38
CA LEU A 6 16.94 -61.22 6.61
C LEU A 6 17.62 -60.41 5.49
N ILE A 7 16.77 -60.12 4.51
CA ILE A 7 16.64 -58.91 3.67
C ILE A 7 17.70 -57.83 3.89
N SER A 8 18.49 -57.58 2.84
CA SER A 8 19.28 -56.36 2.64
C SER A 8 18.37 -55.13 2.53
N ALA A 9 18.53 -54.16 3.42
CA ALA A 9 17.99 -52.81 3.24
C ALA A 9 19.11 -51.90 2.72
N ALA A 10 19.06 -51.57 1.42
CA ALA A 10 19.84 -50.48 0.86
C ALA A 10 19.21 -49.16 1.31
N LEU A 11 19.92 -48.39 2.14
CA LEU A 11 19.56 -47.01 2.45
C LEU A 11 19.88 -46.15 1.21
N LEU A 12 18.85 -45.79 0.44
CA LEU A 12 18.94 -44.70 -0.52
C LEU A 12 18.82 -43.39 0.26
N ALA A 13 19.95 -42.72 0.53
CA ALA A 13 19.94 -41.36 1.03
C ALA A 13 19.56 -40.41 -0.11
N ALA A 14 18.30 -39.98 -0.14
CA ALA A 14 17.86 -38.89 -1.00
C ALA A 14 18.43 -37.57 -0.44
N PHE A 15 19.55 -37.11 -1.01
CA PHE A 15 19.98 -35.73 -0.87
C PHE A 15 19.00 -34.84 -1.64
N ALA A 16 18.02 -34.29 -0.94
CA ALA A 16 17.26 -33.15 -1.44
C ALA A 16 18.22 -31.97 -1.55
N ALA A 17 18.58 -31.60 -2.77
CA ALA A 17 19.29 -30.36 -3.03
C ALA A 17 18.34 -29.20 -2.72
N PHE A 18 18.46 -28.62 -1.53
CA PHE A 18 17.92 -27.30 -1.24
C PHE A 18 18.74 -26.30 -2.04
N GLY A 19 18.26 -25.93 -3.23
CA GLY A 19 18.70 -24.71 -3.88
C GLY A 19 18.38 -23.51 -2.98
N PRO A 20 19.21 -22.47 -2.95
CA PRO A 20 18.87 -21.26 -2.20
C PRO A 20 17.58 -20.70 -2.78
N THR A 21 16.50 -20.73 -2.00
CA THR A 21 15.33 -19.89 -2.24
C THR A 21 15.80 -18.46 -2.05
N THR A 22 15.91 -17.69 -3.13
CA THR A 22 16.08 -16.24 -3.07
C THR A 22 14.91 -15.66 -2.30
N GLN A 23 15.13 -15.29 -1.03
CA GLN A 23 14.15 -14.54 -0.24
C GLN A 23 13.97 -13.17 -0.90
N ALA A 24 12.71 -12.76 -1.07
CA ALA A 24 12.35 -11.40 -1.41
C ALA A 24 12.97 -10.44 -0.38
N HIS A 25 13.61 -9.37 -0.84
CA HIS A 25 14.33 -8.43 -0.01
C HIS A 25 14.39 -7.03 -0.65
N VAL A 26 14.08 -6.00 0.15
CA VAL A 26 14.33 -4.60 -0.21
C VAL A 26 15.83 -4.33 -0.22
N VAL A 27 16.38 -4.00 -1.39
CA VAL A 27 17.81 -3.77 -1.59
C VAL A 27 18.23 -2.40 -1.04
N TRP A 28 17.45 -1.36 -1.34
CA TRP A 28 17.79 0.02 -0.97
C TRP A 28 16.55 0.92 -0.96
N LYS A 29 16.61 2.00 -0.17
CA LYS A 29 15.60 3.06 -0.10
C LYS A 29 16.28 4.43 -0.23
N GLY A 30 15.85 5.19 -1.21
CA GLY A 30 16.15 6.62 -1.43
C GLY A 30 14.93 7.50 -1.25
N ASN A 31 14.01 7.09 -0.37
CA ASN A 31 12.64 7.60 -0.23
C ASN A 31 12.51 8.93 0.55
N PHE A 32 13.61 9.52 1.04
CA PHE A 32 13.68 10.78 1.79
C PHE A 32 13.13 10.74 3.22
N GLU A 33 12.73 9.55 3.69
CA GLU A 33 12.13 9.40 5.02
C GLU A 33 13.14 9.58 6.17
N THR A 34 14.45 9.55 5.88
CA THR A 34 15.50 9.89 6.86
C THR A 34 15.49 11.37 7.25
N GLY A 35 14.88 12.25 6.44
CA GLY A 35 14.83 13.70 6.70
C GLY A 35 16.08 14.44 6.26
N ASP A 36 16.92 13.77 5.48
CA ASP A 36 18.07 14.35 4.79
C ASP A 36 18.29 13.58 3.46
N LEU A 37 19.34 13.95 2.74
CA LEU A 37 19.71 13.31 1.47
C LEU A 37 20.77 12.21 1.65
N SER A 38 20.97 11.72 2.87
CA SER A 38 22.06 10.76 3.20
C SER A 38 21.89 9.38 2.54
N GLN A 39 20.67 9.06 2.11
CA GLN A 39 20.36 7.84 1.37
C GLN A 39 20.98 7.81 -0.04
N TRP A 40 21.36 8.97 -0.58
CA TRP A 40 21.92 9.14 -1.92
C TRP A 40 23.43 9.38 -1.85
N ASN A 41 24.20 8.79 -2.78
CA ASN A 41 25.66 8.82 -2.72
C ASN A 41 26.28 10.14 -3.18
N VAL A 42 25.71 10.77 -4.21
CA VAL A 42 26.24 12.02 -4.79
C VAL A 42 25.09 12.96 -5.12
N HIS A 43 25.31 14.26 -4.90
CA HIS A 43 24.38 15.32 -5.27
C HIS A 43 25.03 16.15 -6.40
N GLN A 44 24.41 16.15 -7.58
CA GLN A 44 24.85 16.93 -8.74
C GLN A 44 24.03 18.21 -8.80
N GLY A 45 24.44 19.21 -8.02
CA GLY A 45 23.75 20.49 -7.85
C GLY A 45 23.43 20.72 -6.36
N ASN A 46 22.71 21.80 -6.05
CA ASN A 46 22.49 22.24 -4.67
C ASN A 46 21.06 22.76 -4.40
N ARG A 47 20.11 22.57 -5.32
CA ARG A 47 18.73 23.06 -5.20
C ARG A 47 17.75 21.95 -4.82
N PHE A 48 18.07 21.25 -3.74
CA PHE A 48 17.21 20.20 -3.18
C PHE A 48 16.57 20.69 -1.89
N GLU A 49 15.25 20.59 -1.82
CA GLU A 49 14.48 20.90 -0.61
C GLU A 49 13.63 19.70 -0.23
N LEU A 50 13.74 19.26 1.03
CA LEU A 50 12.84 18.22 1.53
C LEU A 50 11.53 18.86 1.98
N VAL A 51 10.44 18.39 1.42
CA VAL A 51 9.10 18.93 1.65
C VAL A 51 8.16 17.82 2.15
N PRO A 52 7.15 18.16 2.99
CA PRO A 52 6.06 17.24 3.28
C PRO A 52 5.34 16.86 1.99
N ALA A 53 5.05 15.58 1.82
CA ALA A 53 4.34 15.08 0.66
C ALA A 53 2.92 14.64 1.07
N SER A 54 1.92 15.27 0.47
CA SER A 54 0.51 14.93 0.65
C SER A 54 -0.06 14.35 -0.64
N GLY A 55 -1.05 13.46 -0.50
CA GLY A 55 -1.73 12.82 -1.63
C GLY A 55 -0.86 11.87 -2.44
N LEU A 56 0.21 11.32 -1.84
CA LEU A 56 1.03 10.30 -2.48
C LEU A 56 0.23 9.00 -2.64
N PRO A 57 0.29 8.32 -3.80
CA PRO A 57 -0.37 7.04 -3.99
C PRO A 57 0.08 5.94 -3.01
N ARG A 58 1.28 6.06 -2.41
CA ARG A 58 1.87 4.99 -1.58
C ARG A 58 2.65 5.52 -0.37
N GLY A 59 1.93 6.02 0.64
CA GLY A 59 2.34 6.05 2.06
C GLY A 59 3.58 6.84 2.47
N ASP A 60 4.44 7.28 1.55
CA ASP A 60 5.57 8.16 1.86
C ASP A 60 5.01 9.50 2.42
N VAL A 61 5.77 10.18 3.28
CA VAL A 61 5.35 11.46 3.89
C VAL A 61 6.32 12.58 3.56
N ARG A 62 7.44 12.27 2.91
CA ARG A 62 8.43 13.22 2.43
C ARG A 62 8.68 13.07 0.94
N ALA A 63 8.96 14.21 0.31
CA ALA A 63 9.44 14.31 -1.05
C ALA A 63 10.67 15.20 -1.08
N VAL A 64 11.46 15.10 -2.15
CA VAL A 64 12.43 16.12 -2.54
C VAL A 64 11.82 16.97 -3.65
N GLU A 65 11.79 18.28 -3.45
CA GLU A 65 11.68 19.26 -4.50
C GLU A 65 13.08 19.49 -5.08
N THR A 66 13.20 19.44 -6.41
CA THR A 66 14.43 19.82 -7.12
C THR A 66 14.09 20.81 -8.22
N SER A 67 14.94 21.83 -8.37
CA SER A 67 14.78 22.84 -9.42
C SER A 67 16.05 23.01 -10.24
N VAL A 68 15.87 23.32 -11.52
CA VAL A 68 16.97 23.65 -12.46
C VAL A 68 16.65 24.94 -13.18
N GLU A 69 17.48 25.94 -12.95
CA GLU A 69 17.48 27.23 -13.63
C GLU A 69 18.48 27.26 -14.78
N ARG A 70 18.33 28.27 -15.64
CA ARG A 70 19.28 28.47 -16.74
C ARG A 70 20.67 28.73 -16.16
N ASN A 71 21.68 28.07 -16.74
CA ASN A 71 23.07 28.05 -16.31
C ASN A 71 23.37 27.27 -15.02
N ASP A 72 22.45 26.46 -14.50
CA ASP A 72 22.74 25.49 -13.43
C ASP A 72 23.57 24.31 -13.98
N TRP A 73 24.78 24.61 -14.44
CA TRP A 73 25.66 23.67 -15.11
C TRP A 73 26.38 22.77 -14.10
N ASN A 74 26.13 21.47 -14.18
CA ASN A 74 26.79 20.47 -13.36
C ASN A 74 27.06 19.19 -14.16
N ASN A 75 28.27 18.64 -14.02
CA ASN A 75 28.65 17.37 -14.62
C ASN A 75 28.30 17.23 -16.12
N GLY A 76 28.52 18.30 -16.89
CA GLY A 76 28.36 18.31 -18.35
C GLY A 76 26.97 18.70 -18.87
N GLY A 77 26.07 19.23 -18.05
CA GLY A 77 24.83 19.84 -18.54
C GLY A 77 24.01 20.54 -17.44
N GLU A 78 22.84 21.08 -17.78
CA GLU A 78 21.99 21.77 -16.81
C GLU A 78 21.17 20.78 -15.98
N ARG A 79 21.56 20.58 -14.71
CA ARG A 79 20.96 19.54 -13.87
C ARG A 79 21.01 19.83 -12.38
N ASN A 80 20.05 19.23 -11.70
CA ASN A 80 20.03 19.06 -10.26
C ASN A 80 19.52 17.63 -9.95
N GLU A 81 20.46 16.68 -9.86
CA GLU A 81 20.17 15.24 -9.73
C GLU A 81 20.90 14.58 -8.57
N LEU A 82 20.21 13.69 -7.86
CA LEU A 82 20.77 12.78 -6.89
C LEU A 82 21.26 11.52 -7.61
N VAL A 83 22.33 10.89 -7.11
CA VAL A 83 22.92 9.69 -7.70
C VAL A 83 23.04 8.60 -6.64
N HIS A 84 22.57 7.40 -6.99
CA HIS A 84 22.79 6.18 -6.22
C HIS A 84 23.60 5.19 -7.06
N PHE A 85 24.72 4.75 -6.50
CA PHE A 85 25.61 3.80 -7.15
C PHE A 85 25.13 2.37 -6.96
N VAL A 86 24.22 1.93 -7.84
CA VAL A 86 23.70 0.55 -7.84
C VAL A 86 24.73 -0.48 -8.33
N HIS A 87 25.53 -0.15 -9.35
CA HIS A 87 26.56 -1.03 -9.95
C HIS A 87 26.05 -2.43 -10.28
N GLU A 88 24.88 -2.53 -10.92
CA GLU A 88 24.19 -3.81 -11.02
C GLU A 88 24.94 -4.82 -11.90
N PRO A 89 25.18 -6.06 -11.43
CA PRO A 89 25.90 -7.05 -12.23
C PRO A 89 25.14 -7.45 -13.50
N GLU A 90 25.88 -7.88 -14.53
CA GLU A 90 25.30 -8.47 -15.74
C GLU A 90 24.36 -9.64 -15.38
N GLY A 91 23.14 -9.60 -15.91
CA GLY A 91 22.10 -10.60 -15.71
C GLY A 91 21.23 -10.41 -14.47
N SER A 92 21.56 -9.45 -13.59
CA SER A 92 20.76 -9.13 -12.40
C SER A 92 19.38 -8.58 -12.77
N GLU A 93 18.40 -8.74 -11.88
CA GLU A 93 17.02 -8.32 -12.09
C GLU A 93 16.48 -7.68 -10.81
N TYR A 94 15.90 -6.50 -10.95
CA TYR A 94 15.34 -5.74 -9.83
C TYR A 94 14.07 -5.03 -10.22
N TYR A 95 13.31 -4.70 -9.18
CA TYR A 95 12.17 -3.82 -9.23
C TYR A 95 12.56 -2.50 -8.60
N TYR A 96 12.16 -1.40 -9.24
CA TYR A 96 12.26 -0.05 -8.70
C TYR A 96 10.88 0.55 -8.63
N ARG A 97 10.56 1.25 -7.55
CA ARG A 97 9.40 2.14 -7.47
C ARG A 97 9.86 3.55 -7.16
N TRP A 98 9.19 4.53 -7.73
CA TRP A 98 9.24 5.92 -7.28
C TRP A 98 7.98 6.67 -7.70
N GLN A 99 7.81 7.86 -7.13
CA GLN A 99 6.74 8.78 -7.50
C GLN A 99 7.34 10.11 -7.97
N THR A 100 6.75 10.68 -9.02
CA THR A 100 7.16 11.97 -9.57
C THR A 100 5.94 12.87 -9.74
N ARG A 101 6.05 14.14 -9.32
CA ARG A 101 5.01 15.16 -9.53
C ARG A 101 5.60 16.38 -10.20
N PHE A 102 4.92 16.84 -11.24
CA PHE A 102 5.16 18.14 -11.85
C PHE A 102 4.13 19.13 -11.30
N PRO A 103 4.52 20.32 -10.81
CA PRO A 103 3.56 21.29 -10.29
C PRO A 103 2.62 21.78 -11.39
N THR A 104 1.45 22.32 -11.00
CA THR A 104 0.39 22.75 -11.92
C THR A 104 0.85 23.79 -12.94
N ASP A 105 1.85 24.58 -12.59
CA ASP A 105 2.47 25.64 -13.38
C ASP A 105 3.77 25.21 -14.08
N TYR A 106 4.10 23.91 -14.07
CA TYR A 106 5.30 23.40 -14.72
C TYR A 106 5.36 23.78 -16.20
N GLN A 107 6.41 24.50 -16.59
CA GLN A 107 6.62 24.91 -17.97
C GLN A 107 7.34 23.81 -18.74
N SER A 108 6.70 23.25 -19.77
CA SER A 108 7.34 22.26 -20.65
C SER A 108 7.75 22.89 -21.97
N ASP A 109 9.01 22.73 -22.34
CA ASP A 109 9.51 23.07 -23.67
C ASP A 109 9.54 21.82 -24.56
N PRO A 110 9.41 21.95 -25.90
CA PRO A 110 9.51 20.84 -26.87
C PRO A 110 10.96 20.37 -27.05
N THR A 111 11.62 20.07 -25.93
CA THR A 111 12.97 19.54 -25.83
C THR A 111 13.06 18.64 -24.61
N TRP A 112 14.12 17.84 -24.54
CA TRP A 112 14.28 16.79 -23.54
C TRP A 112 14.50 17.37 -22.13
N GLN A 113 13.85 16.73 -21.15
CA GLN A 113 13.97 16.97 -19.72
C GLN A 113 13.89 15.63 -18.98
N VAL A 114 15.03 15.04 -18.66
CA VAL A 114 15.14 13.74 -17.97
C VAL A 114 14.86 13.93 -16.48
N PHE A 115 14.01 13.09 -15.90
CA PHE A 115 13.67 13.14 -14.47
C PHE A 115 14.09 11.91 -13.67
N THR A 116 14.27 10.76 -14.33
CA THR A 116 14.83 9.54 -13.75
C THR A 116 15.63 8.79 -14.81
N GLN A 117 16.82 8.28 -14.48
CA GLN A 117 17.67 7.57 -15.44
C GLN A 117 18.61 6.56 -14.77
N TRP A 118 18.92 5.48 -15.48
CA TRP A 118 20.04 4.60 -15.19
C TRP A 118 21.11 4.86 -16.23
N HIS A 119 22.30 5.25 -15.76
CA HIS A 119 23.40 5.69 -16.60
C HIS A 119 24.60 4.78 -16.39
N THR A 120 25.36 4.50 -17.45
CA THR A 120 26.59 3.69 -17.39
C THR A 120 27.84 4.57 -17.42
N LYS A 121 28.96 4.09 -16.86
CA LYS A 121 30.27 4.78 -16.94
C LYS A 121 30.94 4.67 -18.31
N VAL A 122 30.52 3.71 -19.14
CA VAL A 122 31.34 3.26 -20.28
C VAL A 122 31.26 4.20 -21.49
N ASP A 123 30.27 5.09 -21.58
CA ASP A 123 30.15 6.04 -22.69
C ASP A 123 29.52 7.37 -22.25
N GLY A 124 30.00 8.51 -22.77
CA GLY A 124 29.41 9.84 -22.59
C GLY A 124 28.12 10.05 -23.41
N GLY A 125 27.30 8.99 -23.53
CA GLY A 125 26.13 8.89 -24.40
C GLY A 125 24.80 9.00 -23.67
N VAL A 126 23.75 8.52 -24.34
CA VAL A 126 22.37 8.53 -23.84
C VAL A 126 22.20 7.48 -22.73
N PRO A 127 21.46 7.77 -21.64
CA PRO A 127 21.20 6.79 -20.60
C PRO A 127 20.47 5.55 -21.15
N PRO A 128 20.96 4.31 -20.87
CA PRO A 128 20.34 3.07 -21.33
C PRO A 128 18.90 2.83 -20.91
N VAL A 129 18.46 3.43 -19.80
CA VAL A 129 17.07 3.40 -19.33
C VAL A 129 16.74 4.79 -18.77
N GLN A 130 15.67 5.43 -19.26
CA GLN A 130 15.33 6.78 -18.80
C GLN A 130 13.86 7.14 -18.97
N PHE A 131 13.46 8.10 -18.15
CA PHE A 131 12.20 8.80 -18.21
C PHE A 131 12.43 10.29 -18.42
N PHE A 132 11.72 10.86 -19.39
CA PHE A 132 11.92 12.26 -19.76
C PHE A 132 10.64 12.90 -20.30
N LEU A 133 10.55 14.22 -20.16
CA LEU A 133 9.59 15.02 -20.89
C LEU A 133 10.17 15.46 -22.24
N ASN A 134 9.30 15.59 -23.23
CA ASN A 134 9.57 16.33 -24.45
C ASN A 134 8.28 17.05 -24.88
N GLY A 135 8.22 18.35 -24.66
CA GLY A 135 6.96 19.11 -24.72
C GLY A 135 5.96 18.57 -23.70
N GLU A 136 4.70 18.50 -24.10
CA GLU A 136 3.57 18.03 -23.28
C GLU A 136 3.47 16.49 -23.18
N THR A 137 4.57 15.78 -23.41
CA THR A 137 4.62 14.32 -23.36
C THR A 137 5.66 13.84 -22.38
N MET A 138 5.28 12.84 -21.59
CA MET A 138 6.17 12.05 -20.77
C MET A 138 6.51 10.76 -21.51
N ASN A 139 7.78 10.39 -21.49
CA ASN A 139 8.31 9.31 -22.31
C ASN A 139 9.18 8.37 -21.47
N PHE A 140 9.10 7.08 -21.77
CA PHE A 140 10.03 6.06 -21.29
C PHE A 140 10.77 5.46 -22.47
N ALA A 141 12.10 5.46 -22.40
CA ALA A 141 12.96 4.92 -23.43
C ALA A 141 14.07 4.05 -22.84
N ILE A 142 14.53 3.13 -23.68
CA ILE A 142 15.72 2.33 -23.41
C ILE A 142 16.71 2.43 -24.57
N GLU A 143 17.93 1.97 -24.34
CA GLU A 143 19.04 1.87 -25.30
C GLU A 143 19.64 3.21 -25.76
N ASP A 144 20.81 3.10 -26.37
CA ASP A 144 21.46 4.17 -27.13
C ASP A 144 21.78 3.63 -28.55
N PRO A 145 21.22 4.20 -29.64
CA PRO A 145 20.27 5.32 -29.65
C PRO A 145 18.91 4.98 -29.01
N GLN A 146 18.19 6.01 -28.54
CA GLN A 146 16.94 5.85 -27.79
C GLN A 146 15.88 5.09 -28.59
N ARG A 147 15.30 4.07 -27.94
CA ARG A 147 14.07 3.41 -28.35
C ARG A 147 12.96 3.72 -27.35
N VAL A 148 12.06 4.63 -27.71
CA VAL A 148 10.88 4.98 -26.91
C VAL A 148 9.91 3.79 -26.90
N LEU A 149 9.56 3.32 -25.70
CA LEU A 149 8.64 2.20 -25.50
C LEU A 149 7.26 2.64 -25.02
N TRP A 150 7.19 3.80 -24.37
CA TRP A 150 5.94 4.32 -23.84
C TRP A 150 5.93 5.84 -23.83
N THR A 151 4.75 6.39 -24.07
CA THR A 151 4.48 7.81 -24.02
C THR A 151 3.10 8.05 -23.43
N THR A 152 2.94 9.14 -22.70
CA THR A 152 1.65 9.60 -22.15
C THR A 152 1.63 11.13 -22.10
N PRO A 153 0.46 11.79 -22.14
CA PRO A 153 0.38 13.22 -21.89
C PRO A 153 0.93 13.59 -20.51
N LEU A 154 1.61 14.74 -20.41
CA LEU A 154 2.03 15.30 -19.13
C LEU A 154 0.80 15.79 -18.34
N VAL A 155 0.46 15.10 -17.25
CA VAL A 155 -0.57 15.55 -16.30
C VAL A 155 0.11 16.25 -15.13
N ARG A 156 -0.22 17.52 -14.91
CA ARG A 156 0.40 18.33 -13.85
C ARG A 156 -0.43 18.29 -12.58
N GLY A 157 0.20 18.64 -11.47
CA GLY A 157 -0.44 18.76 -10.15
C GLY A 157 -0.70 17.42 -9.45
N VAL A 158 -0.52 16.29 -10.13
CA VAL A 158 -0.73 14.94 -9.60
C VAL A 158 0.59 14.19 -9.43
N TRP A 159 0.61 13.23 -8.51
CA TRP A 159 1.69 12.28 -8.37
C TRP A 159 1.51 11.14 -9.38
N HIS A 160 2.55 10.89 -10.16
CA HIS A 160 2.65 9.71 -11.01
C HIS A 160 3.43 8.62 -10.29
N ASP A 161 2.86 7.43 -10.21
CA ASP A 161 3.45 6.24 -9.60
C ASP A 161 4.09 5.38 -10.68
N PHE A 162 5.37 5.05 -10.52
CA PHE A 162 6.10 4.18 -11.42
C PHE A 162 6.58 2.95 -10.69
N ILE A 163 6.38 1.78 -11.31
CA ILE A 163 7.13 0.57 -10.96
C ILE A 163 7.81 0.07 -12.22
N LEU A 164 9.10 -0.19 -12.15
CA LEU A 164 9.92 -0.68 -13.24
C LEU A 164 10.62 -1.97 -12.82
N ASN A 165 10.32 -3.09 -13.48
CA ASN A 165 11.18 -4.27 -13.45
C ASN A 165 12.24 -4.09 -14.55
N VAL A 166 13.52 -4.20 -14.18
CA VAL A 166 14.65 -4.20 -15.11
C VAL A 166 15.48 -5.45 -14.90
N LYS A 167 15.76 -6.17 -15.98
CA LYS A 167 16.89 -7.09 -16.05
C LYS A 167 18.06 -6.42 -16.74
N PHE A 168 19.16 -6.22 -16.02
CA PHE A 168 20.35 -5.51 -16.51
C PHE A 168 21.22 -6.43 -17.36
N SER A 169 21.44 -6.07 -18.62
CA SER A 169 22.32 -6.83 -19.51
C SER A 169 22.75 -6.03 -20.73
N ASP A 170 24.01 -6.21 -21.14
CA ASP A 170 24.55 -5.69 -22.41
C ASP A 170 24.02 -6.48 -23.63
N ASN A 171 23.57 -7.72 -23.43
CA ASN A 171 22.89 -8.50 -24.46
C ASN A 171 21.42 -8.10 -24.60
N ARG A 172 21.03 -7.61 -25.79
CA ARG A 172 19.66 -7.19 -26.12
C ARG A 172 18.62 -8.29 -25.91
N ASN A 173 19.00 -9.56 -26.04
CA ASN A 173 18.11 -10.71 -25.92
C ASN A 173 18.02 -11.26 -24.49
N THR A 174 18.76 -10.67 -23.55
CA THR A 174 18.76 -11.06 -22.13
C THR A 174 18.20 -9.93 -21.27
N GLY A 175 18.63 -8.69 -21.51
CA GLY A 175 18.08 -7.52 -20.83
C GLY A 175 16.63 -7.27 -21.21
N PHE A 176 15.83 -6.84 -20.25
CA PHE A 176 14.43 -6.48 -20.50
C PHE A 176 13.93 -5.45 -19.49
N VAL A 177 12.79 -4.84 -19.82
CA VAL A 177 12.02 -3.97 -18.94
C VAL A 177 10.55 -4.38 -18.90
N LYS A 178 9.87 -4.12 -17.79
CA LYS A 178 8.40 -4.10 -17.67
C LYS A 178 8.01 -2.88 -16.83
N LEU A 179 7.05 -2.08 -17.29
CA LEU A 179 6.67 -0.80 -16.67
C LEU A 179 5.21 -0.81 -16.25
N TRP A 180 4.98 -0.41 -15.01
CA TRP A 180 3.69 0.01 -14.51
C TRP A 180 3.69 1.52 -14.30
N HIS A 181 2.58 2.17 -14.68
CA HIS A 181 2.32 3.58 -14.44
C HIS A 181 0.92 3.73 -13.87
N ASP A 182 0.81 4.43 -12.74
CA ASP A 182 -0.46 4.67 -12.02
C ASP A 182 -1.26 3.37 -11.79
N GLY A 183 -0.55 2.30 -11.41
CA GLY A 183 -1.12 0.98 -11.11
C GLY A 183 -1.36 0.07 -12.33
N ALA A 184 -1.34 0.60 -13.56
CA ALA A 184 -1.57 -0.17 -14.77
C ALA A 184 -0.25 -0.61 -15.43
N VAL A 185 -0.21 -1.82 -16.01
CA VAL A 185 0.90 -2.22 -16.89
C VAL A 185 0.81 -1.41 -18.18
N VAL A 186 1.84 -0.61 -18.48
CA VAL A 186 1.89 0.23 -19.69
C VAL A 186 2.98 -0.20 -20.67
N VAL A 187 3.96 -0.98 -20.21
CA VAL A 187 4.90 -1.71 -21.06
C VAL A 187 4.98 -3.13 -20.56
N GLU A 188 4.51 -4.09 -21.36
CA GLU A 188 4.73 -5.51 -21.10
C GLU A 188 6.22 -5.86 -21.20
N LYS A 189 6.60 -7.03 -20.67
CA LYS A 189 7.99 -7.50 -20.69
C LYS A 189 8.59 -7.38 -22.10
N THR A 190 9.53 -6.44 -22.25
CA THR A 190 10.10 -6.05 -23.54
C THR A 190 11.62 -6.12 -23.48
N PHE A 191 12.22 -6.93 -24.36
CA PHE A 191 13.67 -7.15 -24.42
C PHE A 191 14.42 -5.96 -25.04
N GLY A 192 15.60 -5.65 -24.50
CA GLY A 192 16.44 -4.53 -24.90
C GLY A 192 17.77 -4.47 -24.15
N ARG A 193 18.72 -3.67 -24.65
CA ARG A 193 19.98 -3.39 -23.93
C ARG A 193 19.75 -2.40 -22.80
N THR A 194 19.71 -2.90 -21.58
CA THR A 194 19.56 -2.12 -20.34
C THR A 194 20.92 -1.74 -19.74
N ARG A 195 21.99 -2.45 -20.14
CA ARG A 195 23.39 -2.32 -19.69
C ARG A 195 23.61 -2.59 -18.20
N ALA A 196 24.71 -3.24 -17.85
CA ALA A 196 25.11 -3.51 -16.47
C ALA A 196 26.08 -2.43 -15.92
N LEU A 197 26.40 -2.53 -14.62
CA LEU A 197 27.33 -1.67 -13.87
C LEU A 197 26.96 -0.18 -13.97
N ASP A 198 25.66 0.07 -13.93
CA ASP A 198 25.05 1.38 -14.03
C ASP A 198 24.96 2.08 -12.66
N TYR A 199 24.45 3.31 -12.68
CA TYR A 199 24.06 4.06 -11.51
C TYR A 199 22.73 4.78 -11.77
N LEU A 200 21.87 4.78 -10.76
CA LEU A 200 20.59 5.46 -10.78
C LEU A 200 20.81 6.95 -10.54
N LYS A 201 20.11 7.79 -11.31
CA LYS A 201 19.94 9.21 -11.02
C LYS A 201 18.47 9.57 -10.98
N GLN A 202 18.11 10.43 -10.03
CA GLN A 202 16.78 10.99 -9.92
C GLN A 202 16.88 12.49 -9.65
N GLY A 203 16.11 13.28 -10.38
CA GLY A 203 16.08 14.73 -10.21
C GLY A 203 15.54 15.42 -11.46
N LEU A 204 16.25 16.43 -11.94
CA LEU A 204 15.97 17.03 -13.25
C LEU A 204 17.28 17.30 -13.99
N TYR A 205 17.37 16.82 -15.23
CA TYR A 205 18.42 17.12 -16.18
C TYR A 205 17.79 17.55 -17.50
N ARG A 206 18.08 18.76 -17.96
CA ARG A 206 17.37 19.36 -19.10
C ARG A 206 18.30 19.97 -20.14
N ASN A 207 17.73 20.21 -21.32
CA ASN A 207 18.42 20.91 -22.38
C ASN A 207 18.75 22.35 -21.97
N ALA A 208 20.01 22.77 -22.16
CA ALA A 208 20.49 24.09 -21.81
C ALA A 208 19.87 25.25 -22.62
N SER A 209 19.09 24.94 -23.66
CA SER A 209 18.34 25.95 -24.40
C SER A 209 17.11 26.48 -23.66
N MET A 210 16.62 25.77 -22.64
CA MET A 210 15.40 26.14 -21.91
C MET A 210 15.66 27.35 -20.99
N SER A 211 14.78 28.34 -21.05
CA SER A 211 14.89 29.58 -20.27
C SER A 211 14.09 29.60 -18.98
N THR A 212 13.13 28.69 -18.83
CA THR A 212 12.26 28.58 -17.66
C THR A 212 12.91 27.76 -16.55
N THR A 213 12.53 28.03 -15.30
CA THR A 213 12.88 27.19 -14.17
C THR A 213 12.03 25.92 -14.23
N GLY A 214 12.66 24.76 -14.29
CA GLY A 214 11.98 23.48 -14.13
C GLY A 214 11.98 23.08 -12.67
N VAL A 215 10.80 22.74 -12.12
CA VAL A 215 10.64 22.24 -10.74
C VAL A 215 9.97 20.88 -10.79
N VAL A 216 10.55 19.87 -10.16
CA VAL A 216 9.96 18.53 -10.09
C VAL A 216 10.11 17.98 -8.68
N TYR A 217 9.09 17.23 -8.26
CA TYR A 217 9.06 16.56 -6.97
C TYR A 217 9.25 15.07 -7.16
N HIS A 218 10.07 14.45 -6.31
CA HIS A 218 10.27 13.01 -6.28
C HIS A 218 10.04 12.46 -4.87
N ALA A 219 9.46 11.27 -4.78
CA ALA A 219 9.20 10.59 -3.51
C ALA A 219 9.34 9.07 -3.67
N GLY A 220 9.52 8.36 -2.56
CA GLY A 220 9.29 6.91 -2.50
C GLY A 220 10.23 6.04 -3.33
N MET A 221 11.44 6.51 -3.65
CA MET A 221 12.41 5.69 -4.38
C MET A 221 12.80 4.47 -3.55
N ILE A 222 12.50 3.27 -4.06
CA ILE A 222 12.82 1.99 -3.45
C ILE A 222 13.27 1.01 -4.52
N GLN A 223 14.24 0.17 -4.17
CA GLN A 223 14.72 -0.94 -4.97
C GLN A 223 14.48 -2.25 -4.22
N GLY A 224 13.92 -3.24 -4.91
CA GLY A 224 13.64 -4.57 -4.38
C GLY A 224 13.95 -5.66 -5.40
N THR A 225 13.90 -6.90 -4.94
CA THR A 225 14.13 -8.09 -5.79
C THR A 225 12.84 -8.65 -6.39
N THR A 226 11.68 -8.20 -5.90
CA THR A 226 10.35 -8.65 -6.32
C THR A 226 9.38 -7.48 -6.47
N MET A 227 8.23 -7.71 -7.11
CA MET A 227 7.16 -6.71 -7.20
C MET A 227 6.64 -6.35 -5.81
N GLU A 228 6.49 -7.36 -4.95
CA GLU A 228 6.01 -7.23 -3.59
C GLU A 228 6.92 -6.31 -2.75
N ASP A 229 8.24 -6.41 -2.92
CA ASP A 229 9.21 -5.58 -2.20
C ASP A 229 9.02 -4.07 -2.45
N VAL A 230 8.53 -3.69 -3.64
CA VAL A 230 8.41 -2.28 -4.03
C VAL A 230 6.97 -1.78 -4.09
N ALA A 231 5.98 -2.67 -4.23
CA ALA A 231 4.57 -2.32 -4.31
C ALA A 231 3.96 -1.97 -2.95
N ALA A 232 4.50 -2.52 -1.86
CA ALA A 232 4.05 -2.22 -0.50
C ALA A 232 4.41 -0.75 -0.11
N PRO A 233 3.52 0.00 0.56
CA PRO A 233 3.88 1.32 1.08
C PRO A 233 4.96 1.21 2.17
N ASP A 234 5.73 2.28 2.39
CA ASP A 234 6.65 2.35 3.53
C ASP A 234 5.86 2.46 4.85
N CYS A 235 5.70 1.35 5.56
CA CYS A 235 4.77 1.20 6.69
C CYS A 235 5.24 1.78 8.03
N ASN A 236 5.71 3.03 8.02
CA ASN A 236 6.14 3.71 9.24
C ASN A 236 5.06 4.63 9.85
N ALA A 237 3.86 4.72 9.26
CA ALA A 237 2.76 5.54 9.76
C ALA A 237 1.38 4.91 9.50
N ALA A 238 0.37 5.31 10.28
CA ALA A 238 -1.03 4.99 9.98
C ALA A 238 -1.40 5.60 8.62
N MET A 239 -1.91 4.78 7.69
CA MET A 239 -2.43 5.24 6.40
C MET A 239 -3.65 6.14 6.60
N TRP A 240 -4.44 5.86 7.64
CA TRP A 240 -5.61 6.66 8.01
C TRP A 240 -5.98 6.41 9.49
N SER A 241 -6.60 7.41 10.13
CA SER A 241 -7.15 7.29 11.48
C SER A 241 -8.57 7.84 11.53
N GLY A 242 -9.49 7.02 12.04
CA GLY A 242 -10.87 7.36 12.39
C GLY A 242 -11.11 7.22 13.89
N ASP A 243 -10.15 7.71 14.69
CA ASP A 243 -10.09 7.56 16.15
C ASP A 243 -10.90 8.59 16.95
N PHE A 244 -11.59 9.51 16.27
CA PHE A 244 -12.38 10.60 16.84
C PHE A 244 -11.57 11.65 17.61
N SER A 245 -10.25 11.70 17.41
CA SER A 245 -9.36 12.67 18.06
C SER A 245 -9.64 14.13 17.65
N THR A 246 -10.30 14.36 16.52
CA THR A 246 -10.74 15.69 16.08
C THR A 246 -11.92 16.24 16.89
N GLY A 247 -12.54 15.41 17.73
CA GLY A 247 -13.75 15.80 18.47
C GLY A 247 -15.01 15.86 17.61
N ASP A 248 -14.98 15.31 16.40
CA ASP A 248 -16.12 15.17 15.50
C ASP A 248 -15.99 13.90 14.63
N LEU A 249 -16.85 13.76 13.62
CA LEU A 249 -16.87 12.60 12.71
C LEU A 249 -16.15 12.88 11.37
N THR A 250 -15.43 14.01 11.23
CA THR A 250 -14.88 14.46 9.94
C THR A 250 -13.73 13.61 9.41
N GLN A 251 -13.10 12.81 10.28
CA GLN A 251 -12.11 11.82 9.89
C GLN A 251 -12.69 10.70 9.02
N TRP A 252 -13.99 10.43 9.14
CA TRP A 252 -14.70 9.44 8.34
C TRP A 252 -15.25 10.08 7.07
N THR A 253 -15.22 9.35 5.96
CA THR A 253 -15.68 9.88 4.66
C THR A 253 -17.15 10.30 4.71
N ARG A 254 -18.00 9.49 5.34
CA ARG A 254 -19.42 9.81 5.54
C ARG A 254 -20.04 8.96 6.65
N THR A 255 -21.24 9.34 7.05
CA THR A 255 -22.12 8.53 7.90
C THR A 255 -23.32 8.02 7.11
N GLN A 256 -23.83 6.85 7.50
CA GLN A 256 -25.10 6.29 7.03
C GLN A 256 -26.02 6.14 8.24
N VAL A 257 -26.85 7.16 8.49
CA VAL A 257 -27.73 7.24 9.67
C VAL A 257 -29.10 7.77 9.29
N ALA A 258 -30.15 7.28 9.95
CA ALA A 258 -31.52 7.76 9.75
C ALA A 258 -31.79 9.08 10.50
N ALA A 259 -31.03 9.35 11.56
CA ALA A 259 -31.09 10.58 12.34
C ALA A 259 -29.69 10.98 12.85
N PRO A 260 -29.40 12.28 13.07
CA PRO A 260 -28.06 12.73 13.49
C PRO A 260 -27.58 12.19 14.83
N ASP A 261 -28.49 11.78 15.73
CA ASP A 261 -28.17 11.29 17.08
C ASP A 261 -27.78 9.81 17.13
N ARG A 262 -27.90 9.09 16.01
CA ARG A 262 -27.56 7.66 15.89
C ARG A 262 -26.09 7.38 16.02
N ILE A 263 -25.25 8.35 15.69
CA ILE A 263 -23.81 8.31 15.94
C ILE A 263 -23.44 9.59 16.66
N ALA A 264 -23.04 9.47 17.92
CA ALA A 264 -22.67 10.60 18.76
C ALA A 264 -21.34 10.33 19.46
N LEU A 265 -20.47 11.33 19.54
CA LEU A 265 -19.28 11.25 20.37
C LEU A 265 -19.69 11.42 21.84
N GLU A 266 -19.29 10.47 22.66
CA GLU A 266 -19.60 10.45 24.09
C GLU A 266 -18.38 10.01 24.90
N ALA A 267 -18.44 10.22 26.21
CA ALA A 267 -17.45 9.64 27.10
C ALA A 267 -17.46 8.12 26.96
N ALA A 268 -16.31 7.55 26.63
CA ALA A 268 -16.14 6.12 26.46
C ALA A 268 -16.49 5.36 27.76
N PRO A 269 -17.26 4.24 27.69
CA PRO A 269 -17.43 3.35 28.83
C PRO A 269 -16.10 2.98 29.48
N THR A 270 -16.04 3.02 30.81
CA THR A 270 -14.79 2.81 31.55
C THR A 270 -14.49 1.33 31.78
N PRO A 271 -13.19 0.93 31.73
CA PRO A 271 -12.03 1.73 31.32
C PRO A 271 -11.95 1.86 29.79
N ALA A 272 -11.82 3.09 29.28
CA ALA A 272 -11.66 3.34 27.85
C ALA A 272 -10.30 2.84 27.34
N PRO A 273 -10.20 2.30 26.11
CA PRO A 273 -8.93 1.94 25.51
C PRO A 273 -8.06 3.19 25.34
N ARG A 274 -6.94 3.26 26.07
CA ARG A 274 -5.90 4.30 25.94
C ARG A 274 -6.39 5.76 26.05
N GLY A 275 -7.51 6.01 26.73
CA GLY A 275 -8.07 7.36 26.88
C GLY A 275 -8.61 7.98 25.58
N LEU A 276 -8.84 7.17 24.55
CA LEU A 276 -9.37 7.61 23.26
C LEU A 276 -10.85 7.99 23.36
N PRO A 277 -11.33 9.00 22.60
CA PRO A 277 -12.75 9.25 22.45
C PRO A 277 -13.47 8.05 21.80
N ALA A 278 -14.76 7.90 22.09
CA ALA A 278 -15.58 6.84 21.51
C ALA A 278 -16.84 7.42 20.85
N ALA A 279 -17.27 6.77 19.77
CA ALA A 279 -18.58 7.00 19.17
C ALA A 279 -19.58 5.99 19.71
N ARG A 280 -20.68 6.46 20.29
CA ARG A 280 -21.89 5.66 20.52
C ARG A 280 -22.60 5.50 19.19
N VAL A 281 -22.84 4.26 18.79
CA VAL A 281 -23.61 3.89 17.60
C VAL A 281 -24.89 3.20 18.05
N THR A 282 -26.03 3.78 17.73
CA THR A 282 -27.34 3.23 18.04
C THR A 282 -28.14 3.04 16.76
N VAL A 283 -28.79 1.89 16.65
CA VAL A 283 -29.80 1.64 15.63
C VAL A 283 -31.14 1.41 16.32
N GLN A 284 -32.20 2.05 15.84
CA GLN A 284 -33.56 1.92 16.33
C GLN A 284 -34.43 1.16 15.31
N PRO A 285 -35.55 0.56 15.76
CA PRO A 285 -36.56 0.03 14.84
C PRO A 285 -37.01 1.11 13.86
N GLY A 286 -36.92 0.84 12.54
CA GLY A 286 -37.31 1.78 11.50
C GLY A 286 -36.22 2.74 10.99
N ASP A 287 -34.97 2.65 11.47
CA ASP A 287 -33.85 3.45 10.94
C ASP A 287 -33.38 2.96 9.55
N LEU A 288 -34.25 3.13 8.55
CA LEU A 288 -34.02 2.66 7.18
C LEU A 288 -33.12 3.63 6.40
N VAL A 289 -31.91 3.19 6.07
CA VAL A 289 -30.93 3.92 5.24
C VAL A 289 -30.34 2.95 4.22
N SER A 290 -30.32 3.35 2.95
CA SER A 290 -29.74 2.54 1.86
C SER A 290 -30.22 1.08 1.90
N ASN A 291 -31.55 0.88 1.92
CA ASN A 291 -32.22 -0.43 1.94
C ASN A 291 -31.86 -1.35 3.13
N GLY A 292 -31.34 -0.81 4.23
CA GLY A 292 -31.06 -1.57 5.45
C GLY A 292 -31.35 -0.76 6.72
N ASN A 293 -31.46 -1.44 7.85
CA ASN A 293 -31.65 -0.79 9.14
C ASN A 293 -30.27 -0.56 9.77
N ARG A 294 -29.74 0.67 9.70
CA ARG A 294 -28.30 0.92 9.94
C ARG A 294 -27.95 2.28 10.54
N ALA A 295 -26.83 2.28 11.27
CA ALA A 295 -26.06 3.43 11.70
C ALA A 295 -24.58 3.06 11.53
N GLN A 296 -23.92 3.56 10.48
CA GLN A 296 -22.54 3.19 10.16
C GLN A 296 -21.69 4.41 9.80
N LEU A 297 -20.44 4.37 10.23
CA LEU A 297 -19.35 5.20 9.75
C LEU A 297 -18.77 4.54 8.50
N VAL A 298 -18.43 5.33 7.48
CA VAL A 298 -17.88 4.83 6.21
C VAL A 298 -16.52 5.47 5.96
N HIS A 299 -15.52 4.65 5.66
CA HIS A 299 -14.21 5.06 5.20
C HIS A 299 -13.98 4.54 3.78
N LEU A 300 -13.88 5.44 2.81
CA LEU A 300 -13.46 5.12 1.44
C LEU A 300 -11.96 4.85 1.45
N GLN A 301 -11.58 3.62 1.19
CA GLN A 301 -10.18 3.24 1.17
C GLN A 301 -9.59 3.52 -0.21
N ASN A 302 -8.27 3.69 -0.24
CA ASN A 302 -7.50 3.67 -1.48
C ASN A 302 -6.81 2.31 -1.66
N ALA A 303 -7.55 1.23 -1.43
CA ALA A 303 -7.06 -0.14 -1.61
C ALA A 303 -6.93 -0.46 -3.10
N TYR A 304 -5.86 -1.15 -3.50
CA TYR A 304 -5.60 -1.55 -4.88
C TYR A 304 -5.18 -3.02 -4.93
N GLU A 305 -5.23 -3.63 -6.11
CA GLU A 305 -4.86 -5.03 -6.29
C GLU A 305 -3.44 -5.31 -5.73
N GLY A 306 -3.35 -6.27 -4.83
CA GLY A 306 -2.14 -6.66 -4.12
C GLY A 306 -1.80 -5.84 -2.86
N SER A 307 -2.53 -4.76 -2.55
CA SER A 307 -2.27 -3.95 -1.35
C SER A 307 -2.59 -4.71 -0.06
N GLU A 308 -1.82 -4.42 0.99
CA GLU A 308 -2.01 -5.03 2.31
C GLU A 308 -2.40 -3.96 3.33
N HIS A 309 -3.44 -4.25 4.11
CA HIS A 309 -4.04 -3.32 5.05
C HIS A 309 -4.31 -4.00 6.39
N LEU A 310 -4.08 -3.27 7.47
CA LEU A 310 -4.40 -3.64 8.84
C LEU A 310 -5.36 -2.61 9.41
N TYR A 311 -6.52 -3.09 9.83
CA TYR A 311 -7.52 -2.29 10.53
C TYR A 311 -7.51 -2.70 11.98
N ARG A 312 -7.21 -1.76 12.88
CA ARG A 312 -7.32 -1.98 14.33
C ARG A 312 -8.38 -1.06 14.90
N TRP A 313 -9.27 -1.61 15.72
CA TRP A 313 -10.29 -0.83 16.42
C TRP A 313 -10.72 -1.51 17.71
N HIS A 314 -11.47 -0.79 18.51
CA HIS A 314 -12.07 -1.30 19.74
C HIS A 314 -13.59 -1.21 19.65
N ALA A 315 -14.29 -2.21 20.17
CA ALA A 315 -15.74 -2.20 20.31
C ALA A 315 -16.17 -2.60 21.73
N TYR A 316 -17.23 -1.97 22.23
CA TYR A 316 -17.85 -2.26 23.51
C TYR A 316 -19.34 -2.54 23.29
N PHE A 317 -19.77 -3.70 23.77
CA PHE A 317 -21.17 -4.07 23.82
C PHE A 317 -21.69 -3.83 25.24
N PRO A 318 -22.67 -2.94 25.45
CA PRO A 318 -23.32 -2.75 26.75
C PRO A 318 -23.84 -4.06 27.38
N GLY A 319 -23.97 -4.09 28.70
CA GLY A 319 -24.46 -5.26 29.43
C GLY A 319 -25.87 -5.70 29.00
N ASP A 320 -26.68 -4.74 28.56
CA ASP A 320 -28.04 -4.89 28.03
C ASP A 320 -28.08 -5.02 26.49
N TYR A 321 -26.94 -5.16 25.82
CA TYR A 321 -26.90 -5.34 24.37
C TYR A 321 -27.71 -6.59 23.96
N PRO A 322 -28.67 -6.45 23.03
CA PRO A 322 -29.64 -7.49 22.75
C PRO A 322 -29.02 -8.68 22.00
N SER A 323 -29.43 -9.87 22.43
CA SER A 323 -29.21 -11.12 21.70
C SER A 323 -30.42 -11.40 20.84
N VAL A 324 -30.20 -11.45 19.54
CA VAL A 324 -31.26 -11.60 18.55
C VAL A 324 -30.83 -12.61 17.49
N GLY A 325 -31.75 -13.43 17.01
CA GLY A 325 -31.46 -14.44 15.97
C GLY A 325 -31.16 -13.86 14.58
N GLU A 326 -31.08 -12.53 14.47
CA GLU A 326 -30.79 -11.80 13.24
C GLU A 326 -29.36 -11.26 13.27
N SER A 327 -28.74 -11.14 12.09
CA SER A 327 -27.39 -10.61 11.95
C SER A 327 -27.36 -9.11 12.24
N GLN A 328 -26.48 -8.69 13.14
CA GLN A 328 -26.11 -7.28 13.31
C GLN A 328 -24.64 -7.10 12.96
N ALA A 329 -24.36 -6.66 11.73
CA ALA A 329 -23.01 -6.44 11.24
C ALA A 329 -22.37 -5.24 11.94
N LEU A 330 -21.22 -5.49 12.57
CA LEU A 330 -20.36 -4.51 13.25
C LEU A 330 -19.38 -3.87 12.27
N LEU A 331 -18.71 -4.70 11.47
CA LEU A 331 -17.75 -4.26 10.46
C LEU A 331 -17.99 -5.03 9.17
N THR A 332 -17.96 -4.30 8.05
CA THR A 332 -17.98 -4.89 6.71
C THR A 332 -16.92 -4.24 5.82
N LEU A 333 -16.28 -5.06 4.99
CA LEU A 333 -15.53 -4.59 3.81
C LEU A 333 -16.41 -4.84 2.60
N ASN A 334 -16.67 -3.79 1.83
CA ASN A 334 -17.62 -3.81 0.73
C ASN A 334 -16.98 -3.24 -0.53
N ARG A 335 -17.32 -3.85 -1.65
CA ARG A 335 -17.02 -3.28 -2.97
C ARG A 335 -17.71 -1.95 -3.18
N ARG A 336 -16.99 -1.01 -3.80
CA ARG A 336 -17.46 0.36 -4.04
C ARG A 336 -18.78 0.47 -4.78
N ASP A 337 -19.06 -0.51 -5.62
CA ASP A 337 -20.23 -0.53 -6.49
C ASP A 337 -21.45 -1.22 -5.85
N ASP A 338 -21.33 -1.74 -4.63
CA ASP A 338 -22.42 -2.31 -3.82
C ASP A 338 -23.19 -3.47 -4.49
N VAL A 339 -22.65 -4.11 -5.52
CA VAL A 339 -23.36 -5.17 -6.27
C VAL A 339 -23.22 -6.55 -5.62
N ALA A 340 -22.10 -6.80 -4.92
CA ALA A 340 -21.79 -8.09 -4.30
C ALA A 340 -21.96 -8.05 -2.77
N LEU A 341 -22.15 -9.25 -2.17
CA LEU A 341 -22.08 -9.39 -0.72
C LEU A 341 -20.67 -9.00 -0.23
N PRO A 342 -20.57 -8.34 0.93
CA PRO A 342 -19.27 -7.98 1.51
C PRO A 342 -18.43 -9.24 1.74
N PRO A 343 -17.20 -9.33 1.20
CA PRO A 343 -16.33 -10.49 1.42
C PRO A 343 -16.03 -10.69 2.91
N VAL A 344 -15.89 -9.62 3.70
CA VAL A 344 -15.61 -9.72 5.14
C VAL A 344 -16.74 -9.11 5.96
N VAL A 345 -17.29 -9.89 6.90
CA VAL A 345 -18.35 -9.45 7.81
C VAL A 345 -18.04 -9.89 9.23
N LEU A 346 -17.81 -8.94 10.13
CA LEU A 346 -17.85 -9.17 11.57
C LEU A 346 -19.26 -8.79 12.08
N ARG A 347 -19.96 -9.72 12.74
CA ARG A 347 -21.35 -9.54 13.17
C ARG A 347 -21.65 -10.18 14.52
N THR A 348 -22.69 -9.71 15.19
CA THR A 348 -23.38 -10.49 16.22
C THR A 348 -24.53 -11.30 15.59
N LEU A 349 -24.74 -12.52 16.07
CA LEU A 349 -25.85 -13.39 15.70
C LEU A 349 -26.20 -14.26 16.90
N GLY A 350 -27.37 -14.04 17.50
CA GLY A 350 -27.73 -14.60 18.80
C GLY A 350 -26.74 -14.19 19.89
N GLU A 351 -26.25 -15.18 20.63
CA GLU A 351 -25.21 -15.02 21.66
C GLU A 351 -23.80 -15.16 21.10
N GLU A 352 -23.60 -15.08 19.77
CA GLU A 352 -22.30 -15.22 19.15
C GLU A 352 -21.81 -13.91 18.52
N LEU A 353 -20.50 -13.70 18.59
CA LEU A 353 -19.75 -12.82 17.69
C LEU A 353 -19.10 -13.68 16.62
N GLN A 354 -19.32 -13.38 15.34
CA GLN A 354 -18.85 -14.17 14.20
C GLN A 354 -18.09 -13.32 13.18
N LEU A 355 -16.99 -13.85 12.64
CA LEU A 355 -16.38 -13.37 11.40
C LEU A 355 -16.76 -14.32 10.27
N SER A 356 -17.32 -13.77 9.20
CA SER A 356 -17.47 -14.47 7.91
C SER A 356 -16.49 -13.91 6.89
N PHE A 357 -15.93 -14.80 6.07
CA PHE A 357 -15.12 -14.47 4.91
C PHE A 357 -15.63 -15.27 3.70
N ASN A 358 -16.01 -14.56 2.62
CA ASN A 358 -16.61 -15.12 1.40
C ASN A 358 -17.74 -16.10 1.71
N ASP A 359 -18.73 -15.62 2.46
CA ASP A 359 -19.92 -16.33 2.96
C ASP A 359 -19.67 -17.46 3.97
N ALA A 360 -18.43 -17.88 4.19
CA ALA A 360 -18.08 -18.89 5.18
C ALA A 360 -17.82 -18.27 6.56
N VAL A 361 -18.43 -18.82 7.62
CA VAL A 361 -18.08 -18.45 9.01
C VAL A 361 -16.73 -19.06 9.36
N VAL A 362 -15.68 -18.23 9.38
CA VAL A 362 -14.29 -18.64 9.65
C VAL A 362 -13.91 -18.54 11.12
N TRP A 363 -14.67 -17.78 11.92
CA TRP A 363 -14.50 -17.72 13.37
C TRP A 363 -15.78 -17.31 14.08
N ARG A 364 -15.95 -17.82 15.30
CA ARG A 364 -17.02 -17.43 16.21
C ARG A 364 -16.57 -17.54 17.66
N GLN A 365 -17.22 -16.79 18.54
CA GLN A 365 -17.14 -16.95 19.98
C GLN A 365 -18.44 -16.53 20.65
N ALA A 366 -18.58 -16.83 21.94
CA ALA A 366 -19.63 -16.27 22.76
C ALA A 366 -19.50 -14.73 22.85
N LEU A 367 -20.61 -14.01 22.71
CA LEU A 367 -20.67 -12.56 22.76
C LEU A 367 -20.32 -12.06 24.17
N GLN A 368 -19.26 -11.27 24.26
CA GLN A 368 -18.81 -10.65 25.49
C GLN A 368 -19.38 -9.23 25.60
N ARG A 369 -20.04 -8.96 26.73
CA ARG A 369 -20.66 -7.67 27.05
C ARG A 369 -19.94 -7.02 28.22
N ALA A 370 -20.22 -5.73 28.43
CA ALA A 370 -19.67 -4.91 29.51
C ALA A 370 -18.14 -4.85 29.57
N ARG A 371 -17.48 -4.99 28.41
CA ARG A 371 -16.04 -4.82 28.26
C ARG A 371 -15.68 -4.35 26.86
N TRP A 372 -14.55 -3.67 26.77
CA TRP A 372 -13.91 -3.40 25.48
C TRP A 372 -13.27 -4.66 24.93
N GLN A 373 -13.40 -4.81 23.62
CA GLN A 373 -12.78 -5.87 22.83
C GLN A 373 -11.97 -5.22 21.73
N THR A 374 -10.75 -5.71 21.51
CA THR A 374 -9.83 -5.20 20.49
C THR A 374 -9.83 -6.12 19.30
N PHE A 375 -9.94 -5.56 18.11
CA PHE A 375 -9.87 -6.29 16.86
C PHE A 375 -8.72 -5.77 16.03
N THR A 376 -8.00 -6.67 15.37
CA THR A 376 -7.07 -6.32 14.31
C THR A 376 -7.31 -7.24 13.12
N LEU A 377 -7.75 -6.65 12.00
CA LEU A 377 -8.06 -7.34 10.76
C LEU A 377 -6.95 -7.05 9.76
N TYR A 378 -6.26 -8.10 9.31
CA TYR A 378 -5.35 -8.02 8.16
C TYR A 378 -6.10 -8.40 6.89
N VAL A 379 -5.86 -7.66 5.83
CA VAL A 379 -6.45 -7.88 4.50
C VAL A 379 -5.35 -7.71 3.46
N LYS A 380 -5.17 -8.72 2.60
CA LYS A 380 -4.48 -8.57 1.32
C LYS A 380 -5.55 -8.48 0.24
N TYR A 381 -5.65 -7.33 -0.41
CA TYR A 381 -6.64 -7.06 -1.44
C TYR A 381 -6.27 -7.77 -2.74
N SER A 382 -7.17 -8.61 -3.23
CA SER A 382 -7.05 -9.25 -4.53
C SER A 382 -8.40 -9.74 -5.04
N ASP A 383 -8.67 -9.52 -6.32
CA ASP A 383 -9.79 -10.15 -7.02
C ASP A 383 -9.55 -11.65 -7.26
N ASP A 384 -8.28 -12.09 -7.28
CA ASP A 384 -7.92 -13.50 -7.37
C ASP A 384 -8.04 -14.18 -5.99
N PRO A 385 -8.96 -15.16 -5.83
CA PRO A 385 -9.14 -15.84 -4.56
C PRO A 385 -7.91 -16.65 -4.12
N SER A 386 -7.00 -16.98 -5.04
CA SER A 386 -5.75 -17.65 -4.72
C SER A 386 -4.73 -16.72 -4.05
N THR A 387 -4.89 -15.41 -4.22
CA THR A 387 -3.95 -14.37 -3.77
C THR A 387 -4.48 -13.57 -2.60
N GLY A 388 -5.77 -13.24 -2.57
CA GLY A 388 -6.38 -12.46 -1.50
C GLY A 388 -6.34 -13.18 -0.14
N ARG A 389 -6.16 -12.44 0.94
CA ARG A 389 -5.99 -13.00 2.29
C ARG A 389 -6.75 -12.20 3.34
N VAL A 390 -7.28 -12.90 4.34
CA VAL A 390 -7.83 -12.29 5.56
C VAL A 390 -7.31 -13.01 6.79
N ALA A 391 -6.88 -12.27 7.81
CA ALA A 391 -6.57 -12.80 9.14
C ALA A 391 -7.18 -11.91 10.23
N LEU A 392 -7.55 -12.50 11.37
CA LEU A 392 -8.15 -11.77 12.49
C LEU A 392 -7.40 -12.05 13.78
N TYR A 393 -7.07 -10.98 14.47
CA TYR A 393 -6.70 -10.98 15.87
C TYR A 393 -7.86 -10.43 16.70
N HIS A 394 -8.15 -11.10 17.81
CA HIS A 394 -9.10 -10.65 18.82
C HIS A 394 -8.40 -10.62 20.17
N ASP A 395 -8.45 -9.47 20.83
CA ASP A 395 -7.70 -9.16 22.06
C ASP A 395 -6.22 -9.55 21.97
N ASP A 396 -5.60 -9.08 20.87
CA ASP A 396 -4.17 -9.26 20.54
C ASP A 396 -3.73 -10.72 20.36
N ARG A 397 -4.68 -11.65 20.18
CA ARG A 397 -4.41 -13.05 19.87
C ARG A 397 -4.91 -13.39 18.47
N LEU A 398 -4.09 -14.10 17.69
CA LEU A 398 -4.51 -14.62 16.39
C LEU A 398 -5.63 -15.64 16.60
N VAL A 399 -6.81 -15.34 16.08
CA VAL A 399 -8.00 -16.21 16.19
C VAL A 399 -8.46 -16.75 14.83
N VAL A 400 -8.08 -16.07 13.75
CA VAL A 400 -8.21 -16.56 12.37
C VAL A 400 -6.84 -16.46 11.70
N PRO A 401 -6.14 -17.58 11.45
CA PRO A 401 -4.94 -17.55 10.62
C PRO A 401 -5.30 -17.15 9.18
N PRO A 402 -4.33 -16.70 8.36
CA PRO A 402 -4.60 -16.26 7.00
C PRO A 402 -5.46 -17.24 6.20
N GLN A 403 -6.64 -16.78 5.80
CA GLN A 403 -7.56 -17.50 4.93
C GLN A 403 -7.44 -16.95 3.51
N ALA A 404 -7.39 -17.82 2.51
CA ALA A 404 -7.39 -17.44 1.11
C ALA A 404 -8.81 -17.17 0.60
N GLY A 405 -8.98 -16.13 -0.22
CA GLY A 405 -10.25 -15.77 -0.85
C GLY A 405 -10.19 -14.37 -1.46
N ALA A 406 -11.15 -14.05 -2.32
CA ALA A 406 -11.25 -12.72 -2.93
C ALA A 406 -11.59 -11.66 -1.88
N THR A 407 -10.97 -10.49 -1.98
CA THR A 407 -11.09 -9.36 -1.02
C THR A 407 -11.39 -8.02 -1.70
N TYR A 408 -11.32 -7.96 -3.03
CA TYR A 408 -11.69 -6.87 -3.94
C TYR A 408 -10.98 -5.51 -3.72
N ALA A 409 -10.38 -4.98 -4.79
CA ALA A 409 -9.79 -3.64 -4.76
C ALA A 409 -10.86 -2.52 -4.77
N GLU A 410 -10.47 -1.30 -4.35
CA GLU A 410 -11.34 -0.12 -4.23
C GLU A 410 -12.49 -0.21 -3.21
N ASP A 411 -12.36 -1.10 -2.24
CA ASP A 411 -13.36 -1.30 -1.18
C ASP A 411 -13.52 -0.09 -0.25
N TYR A 412 -14.64 -0.04 0.46
CA TYR A 412 -14.80 0.84 1.61
C TYR A 412 -15.08 0.03 2.87
N LEU A 413 -14.58 0.54 3.99
CA LEU A 413 -14.79 -0.05 5.31
C LEU A 413 -16.02 0.61 5.92
N LYS A 414 -16.93 -0.20 6.46
CA LYS A 414 -18.02 0.28 7.30
C LYS A 414 -17.84 -0.21 8.72
N LEU A 415 -18.00 0.69 9.68
CA LEU A 415 -17.98 0.39 11.12
C LEU A 415 -19.25 0.93 11.78
N GLY A 416 -19.97 0.11 12.54
CA GLY A 416 -21.18 0.53 13.24
C GLY A 416 -22.15 -0.61 13.42
N LEU A 417 -23.43 -0.39 13.10
CA LEU A 417 -24.46 -1.43 13.12
C LEU A 417 -25.25 -1.43 11.82
N ASN A 418 -25.38 -2.59 11.19
CA ASN A 418 -26.30 -2.84 10.08
C ASN A 418 -27.03 -4.16 10.32
N ARG A 419 -28.36 -4.11 10.37
CA ARG A 419 -29.20 -5.26 10.76
C ARG A 419 -29.84 -5.93 9.56
N SER A 420 -29.88 -7.26 9.57
CA SER A 420 -30.85 -8.01 8.79
C SER A 420 -32.23 -7.92 9.45
N GLY A 421 -33.26 -7.64 8.66
CA GLY A 421 -34.65 -7.60 9.14
C GLY A 421 -35.01 -6.40 10.03
N ASN A 422 -36.25 -6.42 10.51
CA ASN A 422 -36.80 -5.39 11.41
C ASN A 422 -36.79 -5.93 12.85
N LEU A 423 -35.74 -5.61 13.60
CA LEU A 423 -35.70 -5.88 15.04
C LEU A 423 -36.66 -4.93 15.79
N PRO A 424 -37.42 -5.42 16.79
CA PRO A 424 -38.40 -4.63 17.53
C PRO A 424 -37.79 -3.73 18.60
N MET A 425 -36.46 -3.77 18.80
CA MET A 425 -35.77 -3.05 19.87
C MET A 425 -34.51 -2.33 19.38
N PRO A 426 -34.06 -1.29 20.09
CA PRO A 426 -32.77 -0.66 19.82
C PRO A 426 -31.59 -1.57 20.19
N SER A 427 -30.44 -1.29 19.59
CA SER A 427 -29.14 -1.89 19.91
C SER A 427 -28.12 -0.78 19.83
N THR A 428 -27.27 -0.73 20.84
CA THR A 428 -26.25 0.30 20.98
C THR A 428 -24.89 -0.35 21.19
N ILE A 429 -23.88 0.14 20.50
CA ILE A 429 -22.48 -0.22 20.74
C ILE A 429 -21.66 1.06 20.91
N TYR A 430 -20.45 0.91 21.43
CA TYR A 430 -19.44 1.95 21.36
C TYR A 430 -18.27 1.45 20.53
N VAL A 431 -17.71 2.32 19.69
CA VAL A 431 -16.50 2.04 18.91
C VAL A 431 -15.47 3.13 19.15
N ALA A 432 -14.19 2.77 19.14
CA ALA A 432 -13.09 3.70 19.40
C ALA A 432 -11.81 3.30 18.66
N GLY A 433 -10.95 4.29 18.40
CA GLY A 433 -9.56 4.07 17.99
C GLY A 433 -9.37 3.31 16.69
N MET A 434 -10.23 3.54 15.68
CA MET A 434 -10.04 2.91 14.37
C MET A 434 -8.79 3.49 13.69
N THR A 435 -7.86 2.62 13.33
CA THR A 435 -6.64 2.95 12.58
C THR A 435 -6.43 1.97 11.43
N GLU A 436 -5.99 2.49 10.30
CA GLU A 436 -5.57 1.73 9.13
C GLU A 436 -4.06 1.88 8.93
N ALA A 437 -3.35 0.78 8.69
CA ALA A 437 -1.89 0.75 8.46
C ALA A 437 -1.53 -0.30 7.40
N CYS A 438 -0.35 -0.22 6.80
CA CYS A 438 0.02 -1.12 5.69
C CYS A 438 0.87 -2.35 6.09
N SER A 439 1.31 -2.50 7.34
CA SER A 439 1.95 -3.75 7.80
C SER A 439 1.95 -3.91 9.32
N LEU A 440 2.24 -5.13 9.80
CA LEU A 440 2.26 -5.53 11.23
C LEU A 440 3.35 -4.83 12.05
N PHE A 441 4.21 -4.02 11.42
CA PHE A 441 5.28 -3.26 12.06
C PHE A 441 4.82 -1.83 12.31
N GLY A 442 4.88 -1.39 13.57
CA GLY A 442 4.54 -0.03 13.98
C GLY A 442 5.71 0.94 13.84
N VAL A 443 5.39 2.22 14.01
CA VAL A 443 6.32 3.33 14.24
C VAL A 443 7.39 2.91 15.27
N GLY A 444 8.67 2.92 14.89
CA GLY A 444 9.79 2.70 15.80
C GLY A 444 10.46 1.31 15.76
N GLY A 445 10.02 0.40 14.88
CA GLY A 445 10.67 -0.91 14.72
C GLY A 445 10.39 -1.91 15.85
N ASP A 446 9.57 -1.55 16.84
CA ASP A 446 9.06 -2.50 17.83
C ASP A 446 7.96 -3.37 17.21
N ARG A 447 8.11 -4.70 17.35
CA ARG A 447 7.09 -5.69 17.01
C ARG A 447 5.82 -5.39 17.81
N ILE A 448 4.70 -5.08 17.13
CA ILE A 448 3.40 -4.93 17.79
C ILE A 448 2.84 -6.30 18.26
N PHE A 449 3.30 -7.41 17.66
CA PHE A 449 2.71 -8.74 17.90
C PHE A 449 3.76 -9.78 18.31
N ALA A 450 3.43 -10.55 19.36
CA ALA A 450 4.20 -11.71 19.78
C ALA A 450 4.03 -12.86 18.78
N ASP A 451 5.15 -13.47 18.41
CA ASP A 451 5.42 -14.67 17.62
C ASP A 451 4.22 -15.43 17.01
N GLY A 452 4.22 -15.62 15.68
CA GLY A 452 3.26 -16.54 15.06
C GLY A 452 3.15 -16.61 13.53
N PHE A 453 3.94 -15.85 12.76
CA PHE A 453 3.99 -16.00 11.31
C PHE A 453 5.38 -16.49 10.91
N GLN A 454 5.55 -17.82 10.86
CA GLN A 454 6.62 -18.49 10.13
C GLN A 454 6.02 -19.28 8.99
#